data_AF-A0A953PDF6-F1
#
_entry.id   AF-A0A953PDF6-F1
#
_cell.length_a   1.000
_cell.length_b   1.000
_cell.length_c   1.000
_cell.angle_alpha   90.00
_cell.angle_beta   90.00
_cell.angle_gamma   90.00
#
_symmetry.space_group_name_H-M   'P 1'
#
loop_
_entity.id
_entity.type
_entity.pdbx_description
1 polymer ?
#
loop_
_entity_poly.entity_id
_entity_poly.type
_entity_poly.pdbx_seq_one_letter_code
_entity_poly.pdbx_strand_id
1 'polypeptide(L)' 'MNIRQASQYLGVSPDTLYKYVNEQSIPAFKLGNRWRFKKSKLDQWMEEKSMEQEPRGKKRVRAATKAAGQP' A
#
# COMPACT_ATOMS: atom_id res chain seq x y z
N MET A 1 -9.43 -7.07 8.29
CA MET A 1 -8.32 -6.15 8.60
C MET A 1 -8.64 -4.76 8.04
N ASN A 2 -8.39 -3.67 8.77
CA ASN A 2 -8.56 -2.29 8.29
C ASN A 2 -7.27 -1.77 7.61
N ILE A 3 -7.29 -0.58 7.02
CA ILE A 3 -6.11 -0.05 6.31
C ILE A 3 -4.92 0.21 7.23
N ARG A 4 -5.13 0.64 8.49
CA ARG A 4 -4.04 0.83 9.46
C ARG A 4 -3.38 -0.50 9.82
N GLN A 5 -4.19 -1.52 10.11
CA GLN A 5 -3.72 -2.86 10.43
C GLN A 5 -3.01 -3.50 9.22
N ALA A 6 -3.54 -3.33 8.01
CA ALA A 6 -2.88 -3.83 6.80
C ALA A 6 -1.56 -3.10 6.54
N SER A 7 -1.51 -1.79 6.78
CA SER A 7 -0.29 -0.98 6.70
C SER A 7 0.77 -1.46 7.69
N GLN A 8 0.39 -1.74 8.94
CA GLN A 8 1.29 -2.32 9.94
C GLN A 8 1.73 -3.73 9.58
N TYR A 9 0.82 -4.56 9.04
CA TYR A 9 1.13 -5.92 8.62
C TYR A 9 2.12 -5.97 7.45
N LEU A 10 2.00 -5.03 6.51
CA LEU A 10 2.87 -4.90 5.34
C LEU A 10 4.15 -4.11 5.62
N GLY A 11 4.24 -3.42 6.76
CA GLY A 11 5.34 -2.50 7.06
C GLY A 11 5.38 -1.25 6.17
N VAL A 12 4.26 -0.85 5.57
CA VAL A 12 4.17 0.35 4.70
C VAL A 12 3.34 1.44 5.35
N SER A 13 3.56 2.70 5.01
CA SER A 13 2.73 3.81 5.51
C SER A 13 1.28 3.70 5.04
N PRO A 14 0.29 4.14 5.86
CA PRO A 14 -1.12 4.12 5.48
C PRO A 14 -1.41 4.86 4.18
N ASP A 15 -0.75 6.01 3.94
CA ASP A 15 -0.83 6.76 2.68
C ASP A 15 -0.38 5.97 1.47
N THR A 16 0.73 5.24 1.58
CA THR A 16 1.23 4.37 0.51
C THR A 16 0.23 3.24 0.25
N LEU A 17 -0.32 2.67 1.31
CA LEU A 17 -1.35 1.64 1.18
C LEU A 17 -2.62 2.17 0.53
N TYR A 18 -3.05 3.39 0.87
CA TYR A 18 -4.15 4.07 0.19
C TYR A 18 -3.87 4.23 -1.31
N LYS A 19 -2.64 4.59 -1.71
CA LYS A 19 -2.26 4.66 -3.13
C LYS A 19 -2.39 3.30 -3.80
N TYR A 20 -1.88 2.24 -3.20
CA TYR A 20 -2.00 0.89 -3.75
C TYR A 20 -3.44 0.41 -3.90
N VAL A 21 -4.32 0.79 -2.96
CA VAL A 21 -5.76 0.51 -3.05
C VAL A 21 -6.39 1.27 -4.22
N ASN A 22 -6.04 2.55 -4.41
CA ASN A 22 -6.52 3.35 -5.54
C ASN A 22 -5.99 2.86 -6.89
N GLU A 23 -4.73 2.42 -6.94
CA GLU A 23 -4.09 1.84 -8.12
C GLU A 23 -4.51 0.37 -8.36
N GLN A 24 -5.43 -0.16 -7.54
CA GLN A 24 -5.87 -1.57 -7.56
C GLN A 24 -4.70 -2.59 -7.52
N SER A 25 -3.54 -2.15 -7.01
CA SER A 25 -2.33 -2.96 -6.92
C SER A 25 -2.37 -3.94 -5.75
N ILE A 26 -3.28 -3.77 -4.78
CA ILE A 26 -3.43 -4.63 -3.60
C ILE A 26 -4.88 -5.11 -3.47
N PRO A 27 -5.12 -6.38 -3.06
CA PRO A 27 -6.48 -6.89 -2.84
C PRO A 27 -7.16 -6.22 -1.64
N ALA A 28 -7.97 -5.21 -1.94
CA ALA A 28 -8.80 -4.48 -0.99
C ALA A 28 -10.27 -4.57 -1.40
N PHE A 29 -11.15 -4.72 -0.41
CA PHE A 29 -12.59 -4.77 -0.59
C PHE A 29 -13.23 -3.53 0.00
N LYS A 30 -14.07 -2.85 -0.78
CA LYS A 30 -14.87 -1.73 -0.28
C LYS A 30 -16.09 -2.28 0.45
N LEU A 31 -16.13 -2.10 1.77
CA LEU A 31 -17.26 -2.50 2.60
C LEU A 31 -17.93 -1.24 3.16
N GLY A 32 -18.97 -0.79 2.47
CA GLY A 32 -19.62 0.51 2.71
C GLY A 32 -18.64 1.67 2.46
N ASN A 33 -18.43 2.51 3.47
CA ASN A 33 -17.51 3.65 3.40
C ASN A 33 -16.06 3.31 3.80
N ARG A 34 -15.73 2.04 4.07
CA ARG A 34 -14.40 1.67 4.58
C ARG A 34 -13.77 0.58 3.72
N TRP A 35 -12.46 0.70 3.52
CA TRP A 35 -11.65 -0.36 2.92
C TRP A 35 -11.38 -1.47 3.93
N ARG A 36 -11.52 -2.71 3.46
CA ARG A 36 -11.31 -3.95 4.19
C ARG A 36 -10.32 -4.83 3.46
N PHE A 37 -9.41 -5.41 4.21
CA PHE A 37 -8.41 -6.35 3.71
C PHE A 37 -8.65 -7.71 4.35
N LYS A 38 -8.60 -8.77 3.54
CA LYS A 38 -8.64 -10.16 4.00
C LYS A 38 -7.20 -10.65 4.13
N LYS A 39 -6.84 -11.22 5.28
CA LYS A 39 -5.48 -11.72 5.53
C LYS A 39 -5.05 -12.72 4.45
N SER A 40 -5.86 -13.74 4.17
CA SER A 40 -5.54 -14.76 3.15
C SER A 40 -5.30 -14.17 1.75
N LYS A 41 -6.07 -13.15 1.36
CA LYS A 41 -5.87 -12.49 0.05
C LYS A 41 -4.59 -11.66 0.01
N LEU A 42 -4.29 -10.99 1.12
CA LEU A 42 -3.09 -10.19 1.27
C LEU A 42 -1.83 -11.08 1.29
N ASP A 43 -1.93 -12.24 1.94
CA ASP A 43 -0.89 -13.27 2.01
C ASP A 43 -0.55 -13.81 0.61
N GLN A 44 -1.56 -14.26 -0.12
CA GLN A 44 -1.41 -14.70 -1.51
C GLN A 44 -0.80 -13.61 -2.39
N TRP A 45 -1.28 -12.37 -2.26
CA TRP A 45 -0.74 -11.25 -3.03
C TRP A 45 0.73 -10.95 -2.70
N MET A 46 1.13 -11.07 -1.44
CA MET A 46 2.55 -10.91 -1.06
C MET A 46 3.39 -12.01 -1.69
N GLU A 47 2.91 -13.25 -1.68
CA GLU A 47 3.60 -14.39 -2.30
C GLU A 47 3.76 -14.19 -3.82
N GLU A 48 2.69 -13.77 -4.51
CA GLU A 48 2.70 -13.42 -5.93
C GLU A 48 3.68 -12.26 -6.22
N LYS A 49 3.69 -11.22 -5.38
CA LYS A 49 4.58 -10.06 -5.57
C LYS A 49 6.03 -10.34 -5.23
N SER A 50 6.31 -11.22 -4.26
CA SER A 50 7.66 -11.70 -3.96
C SER A 50 8.23 -12.52 -5.12
N MET A 51 7.41 -13.33 -5.80
CA MET A 51 7.84 -14.04 -7.01
C MET A 51 8.12 -13.09 -8.18
N GLU A 52 7.42 -11.95 -8.24
CA GLU A 52 7.56 -10.97 -9.32
C GLU A 52 8.61 -9.87 -9.05
N GLN A 53 9.19 -9.81 -7.85
CA GLN A 53 10.15 -8.79 -7.43
C GLN A 53 11.44 -9.39 -6.86
N GLU A 54 12.19 -10.13 -7.70
CA GLU A 54 13.64 -10.31 -7.56
C GLU A 54 14.38 -9.25 -8.44
N PRO A 55 15.65 -8.90 -8.15
CA PRO A 55 16.00 -7.53 -7.82
C PRO A 55 16.40 -6.68 -9.03
N ARG A 56 15.60 -5.65 -9.33
CA ARG A 56 16.16 -4.41 -9.89
C ARG A 56 15.76 -3.25 -9.01
N GLY A 57 16.69 -2.91 -8.12
CA GLY A 57 16.56 -1.82 -7.17
C GLY A 57 15.98 -0.58 -7.81
N LYS A 58 14.83 -0.14 -7.32
CA LYS A 58 14.34 1.21 -7.52
C LYS A 58 13.79 1.70 -6.19
N LYS A 59 14.71 2.30 -5.44
CA LYS A 59 14.45 3.43 -4.57
C LYS A 59 13.67 4.50 -5.36
N ARG A 60 12.34 4.36 -5.44
CA ARG A 60 11.45 5.46 -5.78
C ARG A 60 10.97 6.07 -4.48
N VAL A 61 11.90 6.79 -3.84
CA VAL A 61 11.54 7.99 -3.11
C VAL A 61 10.87 8.92 -4.12
N ARG A 62 9.54 8.90 -4.18
CA ARG A 62 8.80 9.93 -4.92
C ARG A 62 8.84 11.20 -4.06
N ALA A 63 9.74 12.09 -4.44
CA ALA A 63 9.75 13.49 -4.08
C ALA A 63 8.44 14.21 -4.49
N ALA A 64 8.23 15.37 -3.84
CA ALA A 64 7.21 16.41 -4.03
C ALA A 64 5.82 16.08 -3.43
N THR A 65 5.16 16.93 -2.64
CA THR A 65 5.17 18.41 -2.59
C THR A 65 4.47 18.90 -1.32
N LYS A 66 5.03 19.92 -0.64
CA LYS A 66 4.26 21.11 -0.25
C LYS A 66 5.21 22.24 0.15
N ALA A 67 5.19 23.29 -0.66
CA ALA A 67 5.68 24.61 -0.30
C ALA A 67 4.90 25.16 0.90
N ALA A 68 5.63 25.70 1.87
CA ALA A 68 5.17 26.69 2.84
C ALA A 68 6.40 27.31 3.52
N GLY A 69 7.18 28.06 2.74
CA GLY A 69 8.10 29.06 3.26
C GLY A 69 7.49 30.43 2.94
N GLN A 70 6.97 31.09 3.97
CA GLN A 70 6.63 32.51 3.98
C GLN A 70 7.51 33.10 5.09
N PRO A 71 8.30 34.13 4.77
CA PRO A 71 7.89 35.49 5.14
C PRO A 71 7.80 36.45 3.95
#